data_AF-A0AA38R6M7-F1
#
_entry.id   AF-A0AA38R6M7-F1
#
_cell.length_a   1.000
_cell.length_b   1.000
_cell.length_c   1.000
_cell.angle_alpha   90.00
_cell.angle_beta   90.00
_cell.angle_gamma   90.00
#
_symmetry.space_group_name_H-M   'P 1'
#
loop_
_entity.id
_entity.type
_entity.pdbx_description
1 polymer ?
#
loop_
_entity_poly.entity_id
_entity_poly.type
_entity_poly.pdbx_seq_one_letter_code
_entity_poly.pdbx_strand_id
1 'polypeptide(L)'
;MAEHIDQDQLRVPGTELLVDVSKTLNISHADSGHSDIVLIPQPTECGGDPLTWSKWKKYYQLFLVALYACAFSFGENTLGAAWTTVSEETGVSLTNMNGGSALNYLLLGLVNIWWIPVANIIGRRFVFLVTTILCCMAGVGLGSFHGVGAYMGVQVLNGLGTSAYQAVIQLAIFDMFFVHDRGAMLSVYLFGQQLGSILGLISGGSIADTVGWRWSQYIVAIIDGVVFVLLFFSFEETMFPRFLFSPSVIEAVPRYDDTEKDSATDAAKDPAKLSSESHLRAVSHVIVDQTLLQKFPKRSYLQKLKPWVHYPENKTRFWQYFRRPFFLWGFPNVV
;
A
#
# COMPACT_ATOMS: atom_id res chain seq x y z
N MET A 1 10.50 -35.66 -22.42
CA MET A 1 10.18 -36.29 -21.12
C MET A 1 9.80 -35.15 -20.21
N ALA A 2 8.54 -34.72 -20.28
CA ALA A 2 8.03 -33.61 -19.46
C ALA A 2 7.71 -34.20 -18.09
N GLU A 3 8.44 -33.72 -17.09
CA GLU A 3 8.30 -34.14 -15.70
C GLU A 3 6.94 -33.67 -15.20
N HIS A 4 6.06 -34.62 -14.87
CA HIS A 4 4.73 -34.35 -14.35
C HIS A 4 4.90 -33.91 -12.89
N ILE A 5 4.99 -32.61 -12.65
CA ILE A 5 5.15 -32.07 -11.30
C ILE A 5 3.83 -32.26 -10.55
N ASP A 6 3.88 -33.05 -9.49
CA ASP A 6 2.75 -33.34 -8.59
C ASP A 6 2.30 -32.05 -7.89
N GLN A 7 1.05 -31.64 -8.12
CA GLN A 7 0.55 -30.32 -7.67
C GLN A 7 0.43 -30.21 -6.15
N ASP A 8 0.36 -31.33 -5.43
CA ASP A 8 0.32 -31.35 -3.96
C ASP A 8 1.70 -31.08 -3.32
N GLN A 9 2.81 -31.29 -4.04
CA GLN A 9 4.15 -30.98 -3.53
C GLN A 9 4.52 -29.49 -3.63
N LEU A 10 3.76 -28.70 -4.41
CA LEU A 10 4.01 -27.26 -4.62
C LEU A 10 3.35 -26.34 -3.59
N ARG A 11 2.46 -26.86 -2.74
CA ARG A 11 1.82 -26.08 -1.67
C ARG A 11 2.69 -26.03 -0.42
N VAL A 12 3.86 -25.40 -0.53
CA VAL A 12 4.62 -24.96 0.64
C VAL A 12 3.84 -23.82 1.31
N PRO A 13 3.51 -23.90 2.61
CA PRO A 13 2.79 -22.85 3.30
C PRO A 13 3.54 -21.51 3.18
N GLY A 14 2.91 -20.49 2.60
CA GLY A 14 3.50 -19.16 2.43
C GLY A 14 4.07 -18.85 1.04
N THR A 15 3.97 -19.76 0.07
CA THR A 15 4.38 -19.51 -1.32
C THR A 15 3.15 -19.34 -2.22
N GLU A 16 3.15 -18.32 -3.08
CA GLU A 16 2.09 -18.07 -4.07
C GLU A 16 2.64 -18.29 -5.49
N LEU A 17 1.89 -19.02 -6.33
CA LEU A 17 2.29 -19.28 -7.70
C LEU A 17 2.01 -18.06 -8.58
N LEU A 18 3.08 -17.40 -9.05
CA LEU A 18 2.99 -16.19 -9.87
C LEU A 18 2.89 -16.45 -11.38
N VAL A 19 3.31 -17.64 -11.83
CA VAL A 19 3.35 -18.01 -13.24
C VAL A 19 2.76 -19.40 -13.41
N ASP A 20 1.69 -19.50 -14.20
CA ASP A 20 1.09 -20.75 -14.64
C ASP A 20 1.40 -20.94 -16.13
N VAL A 21 2.50 -21.63 -16.41
CA VAL A 21 2.95 -21.96 -17.78
C VAL A 21 2.03 -22.99 -18.43
N SER A 22 1.33 -23.80 -17.65
CA SER A 22 0.52 -24.93 -18.13
C SER A 22 -0.94 -24.56 -18.40
N LYS A 23 -1.37 -23.35 -18.00
CA LYS A 23 -2.76 -22.84 -18.09
C LYS A 23 -3.79 -23.81 -17.50
N THR A 24 -3.38 -24.56 -16.50
CA THR A 24 -4.21 -25.58 -15.86
C THR A 24 -5.16 -24.96 -14.84
N LEU A 25 -4.87 -23.74 -14.38
CA LEU A 25 -5.64 -23.05 -13.35
C LEU A 25 -6.73 -22.16 -13.97
N ASN A 26 -7.97 -22.27 -13.46
CA ASN A 26 -9.09 -21.42 -13.85
C ASN A 26 -9.03 -20.08 -13.09
N ILE A 27 -8.04 -19.25 -13.41
CA ILE A 27 -7.65 -18.05 -12.67
C ILE A 27 -7.45 -16.88 -13.65
N SER A 28 -7.64 -15.62 -13.22
CA SER A 28 -7.44 -14.47 -14.12
C SER A 28 -5.94 -14.25 -14.42
N HIS A 29 -5.60 -14.19 -15.71
CA HIS A 29 -4.25 -13.95 -16.22
C HIS A 29 -4.08 -12.53 -16.79
N ALA A 30 -2.84 -12.06 -16.95
CA ALA A 30 -2.55 -10.76 -17.54
C ALA A 30 -2.83 -10.73 -19.05
N ASP A 31 -3.67 -9.78 -19.49
CA ASP A 31 -4.27 -9.73 -20.84
C ASP A 31 -3.36 -9.10 -21.92
N SER A 32 -2.05 -9.01 -21.70
CA SER A 32 -1.11 -8.28 -22.58
C SER A 32 0.21 -9.01 -22.79
N GLY A 33 0.23 -10.03 -23.66
CA GLY A 33 1.44 -10.75 -24.08
C GLY A 33 2.05 -11.69 -23.03
N HIS A 34 1.54 -11.68 -21.80
CA HIS A 34 1.98 -12.49 -20.67
C HIS A 34 0.83 -13.32 -20.09
N SER A 35 0.19 -14.14 -20.94
CA SER A 35 -0.95 -15.00 -20.54
C SER A 35 -0.62 -16.00 -19.44
N ASP A 36 0.65 -16.16 -19.11
CA ASP A 36 1.14 -17.14 -18.17
C ASP A 36 1.29 -16.51 -16.76
N ILE A 37 1.18 -15.18 -16.62
CA ILE A 37 1.27 -14.50 -15.33
C ILE A 37 -0.10 -14.51 -14.65
N VAL A 38 -0.14 -15.04 -13.44
CA VAL A 38 -1.32 -15.07 -12.58
C VAL A 38 -1.51 -13.71 -11.89
N LEU A 39 -2.71 -13.13 -11.98
CA LEU A 39 -3.01 -11.84 -11.34
C LEU A 39 -3.22 -12.01 -9.84
N ILE A 40 -2.26 -11.59 -9.03
CA ILE A 40 -2.39 -11.62 -7.57
C ILE A 40 -2.46 -10.19 -7.02
N PRO A 41 -3.47 -9.82 -6.24
CA PRO A 41 -4.70 -10.56 -5.91
C PRO A 41 -5.61 -10.72 -7.13
N GLN A 42 -6.51 -11.71 -7.10
CA GLN A 42 -7.52 -11.87 -8.14
C GLN A 42 -8.40 -10.62 -8.23
N PRO A 43 -8.60 -10.04 -9.43
CA PRO A 43 -9.47 -8.90 -9.61
C PRO A 43 -10.91 -9.30 -9.27
N THR A 44 -11.59 -8.50 -8.45
CA THR A 44 -13.02 -8.75 -8.19
C THR A 44 -13.86 -8.08 -9.28
N GLU A 45 -14.99 -8.68 -9.66
CA GLU A 45 -15.96 -8.09 -10.59
C GLU A 45 -16.69 -6.85 -10.01
N CYS A 46 -16.46 -6.53 -8.74
CA CYS A 46 -16.98 -5.35 -8.05
C CYS A 46 -16.41 -4.05 -8.64
N GLY A 47 -17.29 -3.14 -9.08
CA GLY A 47 -16.88 -1.83 -9.59
C GLY A 47 -16.20 -0.91 -8.56
N GLY A 48 -16.30 -1.24 -7.26
CA GLY A 48 -15.59 -0.57 -6.17
C GLY A 48 -14.14 -1.01 -5.95
N ASP A 49 -13.66 -2.06 -6.62
CA ASP A 49 -12.31 -2.58 -6.44
C ASP A 49 -11.25 -1.68 -7.15
N PRO A 50 -10.23 -1.18 -6.43
CA PRO A 50 -9.14 -0.41 -7.02
C PRO A 50 -8.34 -1.15 -8.10
N LEU A 51 -8.33 -2.49 -8.09
CA LEU A 51 -7.65 -3.27 -9.14
C LEU A 51 -8.31 -3.13 -10.51
N THR A 52 -9.61 -2.87 -10.56
CA THR A 52 -10.39 -2.76 -11.80
C THR A 52 -10.49 -1.31 -12.32
N TRP A 53 -9.80 -0.35 -11.68
CA TRP A 53 -9.75 1.03 -12.15
C TRP A 53 -9.06 1.16 -13.51
N SER A 54 -9.47 2.17 -14.30
CA SER A 54 -8.81 2.49 -15.56
C SER A 54 -7.34 2.85 -15.33
N LYS A 55 -6.46 2.48 -16.27
CA LYS A 55 -5.01 2.72 -16.16
C LYS A 55 -4.70 4.19 -15.84
N TRP A 56 -5.36 5.13 -16.53
CA TRP A 56 -5.21 6.57 -16.28
C TRP A 56 -5.49 6.95 -14.82
N LYS A 57 -6.57 6.42 -14.25
CA LYS A 57 -6.94 6.69 -12.86
C LYS A 57 -5.90 6.12 -11.89
N LYS A 58 -5.38 4.92 -12.15
CA LYS A 58 -4.33 4.32 -11.31
C LYS A 58 -3.04 5.15 -11.33
N TYR A 59 -2.58 5.57 -12.50
CA TYR A 59 -1.39 6.40 -12.63
C TYR A 59 -1.57 7.80 -12.05
N TYR A 60 -2.76 8.38 -12.16
CA TYR A 60 -3.06 9.67 -11.53
C TYR A 60 -3.01 9.59 -10.00
N GLN A 61 -3.59 8.54 -9.41
CA GLN A 61 -3.51 8.30 -7.97
C GLN A 61 -2.06 8.00 -7.53
N LEU A 62 -1.28 7.26 -8.32
CA LEU A 62 0.15 7.06 -8.08
C LEU A 62 0.93 8.38 -8.11
N PHE A 63 0.63 9.26 -9.07
CA PHE A 63 1.22 10.58 -9.17
C PHE A 63 0.91 11.44 -7.93
N LEU A 64 -0.33 11.43 -7.44
CA LEU A 64 -0.71 12.16 -6.22
C LEU A 64 0.08 11.67 -5.00
N VAL A 65 0.26 10.35 -4.86
CA VAL A 65 1.01 9.76 -3.76
C VAL A 65 2.52 10.06 -3.88
N ALA A 66 3.07 10.05 -5.10
CA ALA A 66 4.44 10.44 -5.35
C ALA A 66 4.67 11.95 -5.10
N LEU A 67 3.70 12.81 -5.45
CA LEU A 67 3.74 14.24 -5.17
C LEU A 67 3.71 14.51 -3.66
N TYR A 68 2.86 13.78 -2.92
CA TYR A 68 2.82 13.83 -1.46
C TYR A 68 4.17 13.44 -0.84
N ALA A 69 4.79 12.35 -1.31
CA ALA A 69 6.12 11.94 -0.86
C ALA A 69 7.20 12.99 -1.19
N CYS A 70 7.14 13.58 -2.38
CA CYS A 70 8.03 14.64 -2.83
C CYS A 70 7.95 15.87 -1.92
N ALA A 71 6.73 16.34 -1.62
CA ALA A 71 6.50 17.50 -0.75
C ALA A 71 7.03 17.29 0.67
N PHE A 72 6.78 16.12 1.26
CA PHE A 72 7.24 15.81 2.61
C PHE A 72 8.77 15.70 2.66
N SER A 73 9.37 15.02 1.68
CA SER A 73 10.82 14.91 1.60
C SER A 73 11.50 16.25 1.32
N PHE A 74 10.86 17.13 0.53
CA PHE A 74 11.29 18.50 0.33
C PHE A 74 11.32 19.27 1.67
N GLY A 75 10.25 19.17 2.46
CA GLY A 75 10.16 19.82 3.77
C GLY A 75 11.26 19.39 4.75
N GLU A 76 11.52 18.10 4.85
CA GLU A 76 12.56 17.54 5.73
C GLU A 76 13.97 18.05 5.39
N ASN A 77 14.26 18.23 4.10
CA ASN A 77 15.61 18.56 3.63
C ASN A 77 15.88 20.06 3.44
N THR A 78 14.83 20.90 3.43
CA THR A 78 14.95 22.34 3.16
C THR A 78 15.72 23.09 4.27
N LEU A 79 15.56 22.71 5.54
CA LEU A 79 16.18 23.44 6.66
C LEU A 79 17.69 23.16 6.80
N GLY A 80 18.19 22.07 6.20
CA GLY A 80 19.54 21.55 6.47
C GLY A 80 20.67 22.55 6.18
N ALA A 81 20.55 23.33 5.10
CA ALA A 81 21.57 24.29 4.71
C ALA A 81 21.69 25.50 5.66
N ALA A 82 20.62 25.85 6.38
CA ALA A 82 20.54 27.05 7.20
C ALA A 82 20.70 26.78 8.71
N TRP A 83 21.13 25.58 9.12
CA TRP A 83 21.18 25.19 10.53
C TRP A 83 22.02 26.12 11.43
N THR A 84 23.14 26.63 10.93
CA THR A 84 23.97 27.57 11.69
C THR A 84 23.25 28.89 11.93
N THR A 85 22.65 29.46 10.87
CA THR A 85 21.85 30.69 10.95
C THR A 85 20.62 30.52 11.86
N VAL A 86 19.93 29.37 11.76
CA VAL A 86 18.80 29.03 12.63
C VAL A 86 19.24 28.99 14.09
N SER A 87 20.38 28.35 14.38
CA SER A 87 20.93 28.25 15.74
C SER A 87 21.25 29.63 16.35
N GLU A 88 21.83 30.53 15.55
CA GLU A 88 22.19 31.89 15.97
C GLU A 88 20.95 32.74 16.26
N GLU A 89 19.94 32.70 15.39
CA GLU A 89 18.76 33.56 15.52
C GLU A 89 17.71 33.06 16.52
N THR A 90 17.60 31.74 16.72
CA THR A 90 16.59 31.14 17.62
C THR A 90 17.12 30.86 19.02
N GLY A 91 18.44 30.98 19.21
CA GLY A 91 19.12 30.65 20.47
C GLY A 91 19.10 29.15 20.81
N VAL A 92 18.75 28.29 19.85
CA VAL A 92 18.75 26.83 20.01
C VAL A 92 20.11 26.29 19.57
N SER A 93 20.85 25.66 20.48
CA SER A 93 22.16 25.07 20.14
C SER A 93 22.05 23.99 19.06
N LEU A 94 23.09 23.82 18.25
CA LEU A 94 23.17 22.76 17.24
C LEU A 94 22.95 21.35 17.84
N THR A 95 23.39 21.11 19.07
CA THR A 95 23.13 19.85 19.79
C THR A 95 21.64 19.62 20.03
N ASN A 96 20.91 20.66 20.45
CA ASN A 96 19.47 20.58 20.65
C ASN A 96 18.72 20.48 19.31
N MET A 97 19.21 21.16 18.27
CA MET A 97 18.67 21.03 16.90
C MET A 97 18.78 19.59 16.41
N ASN A 98 19.95 18.98 16.54
CA ASN A 98 20.18 17.57 16.19
C ASN A 98 19.33 16.62 17.04
N GLY A 99 19.19 16.89 18.33
CA GLY A 99 18.30 16.13 19.23
C GLY A 99 16.83 16.19 18.81
N GLY A 100 16.33 17.36 18.37
CA GLY A 100 14.97 17.48 17.85
C GLY A 100 14.78 16.77 16.50
N SER A 101 15.77 16.80 15.60
CA SER A 101 15.73 16.02 14.35
C SER A 101 15.76 14.51 14.62
N ALA A 102 16.57 14.07 15.58
CA ALA A 102 16.57 12.67 16.01
C ALA A 102 15.22 12.24 16.60
N LEU A 103 14.58 13.12 17.38
CA LEU A 103 13.22 12.89 17.90
C LEU A 103 12.19 12.78 16.77
N ASN A 104 12.29 13.62 15.74
CA ASN A 104 11.45 13.54 14.55
C ASN A 104 11.57 12.17 13.88
N TYR A 105 12.79 11.72 13.56
CA TYR A 105 13.02 10.42 12.91
C TYR A 105 12.63 9.23 13.80
N LEU A 106 12.79 9.34 15.12
CA LEU A 106 12.31 8.32 16.05
C LEU A 106 10.78 8.17 15.95
N LEU A 107 10.05 9.30 15.90
CA LEU A 107 8.60 9.31 15.75
C LEU A 107 8.16 8.87 14.36
N LEU A 108 8.91 9.22 13.31
CA LEU A 108 8.69 8.72 11.95
C LEU A 108 8.56 7.19 11.94
N GLY A 109 9.43 6.49 12.68
CA GLY A 109 9.37 5.02 12.84
C GLY A 109 8.27 4.56 13.80
N LEU A 110 8.24 5.11 15.02
CA LEU A 110 7.39 4.60 16.10
C LEU A 110 5.89 4.78 15.83
N VAL A 111 5.51 5.91 15.23
CA VAL A 111 4.11 6.31 15.07
C VAL A 111 3.41 5.48 13.99
N ASN A 112 4.17 4.86 13.07
CA ASN A 112 3.62 3.94 12.08
C ASN A 112 2.86 2.75 12.68
N ILE A 113 3.22 2.33 13.90
CA ILE A 113 2.50 1.29 14.65
C ILE A 113 1.02 1.68 14.86
N TRP A 114 0.72 2.98 14.96
CA TRP A 114 -0.63 3.52 15.11
C TRP A 114 -1.28 3.81 13.75
N TRP A 115 -0.54 4.41 12.81
CA TRP A 115 -1.09 4.78 11.50
C TRP A 115 -1.51 3.57 10.66
N ILE A 116 -0.80 2.45 10.71
CA ILE A 116 -1.12 1.26 9.92
C ILE A 116 -2.50 0.68 10.31
N PRO A 117 -2.80 0.40 11.60
CA PRO A 117 -4.15 0.00 12.01
C PRO A 117 -5.24 1.02 11.68
N VAL A 118 -4.95 2.32 11.86
CA VAL A 118 -5.90 3.40 11.53
C VAL A 118 -6.23 3.38 10.03
N ALA A 119 -5.22 3.25 9.17
CA ALA A 119 -5.38 3.14 7.72
C ALA A 119 -6.19 1.91 7.30
N ASN A 120 -6.16 0.83 8.10
CA ASN A 120 -6.90 -0.40 7.86
C ASN A 120 -8.34 -0.39 8.41
N ILE A 121 -8.72 0.57 9.25
CA ILE A 121 -10.06 0.64 9.85
C ILE A 121 -10.86 1.82 9.28
N ILE A 122 -10.25 3.00 9.22
CA ILE A 122 -10.91 4.26 8.86
C ILE A 122 -10.77 4.54 7.35
N GLY A 123 -9.69 4.02 6.75
CA GLY A 123 -9.32 4.23 5.35
C GLY A 123 -7.98 4.95 5.20
N ARG A 124 -7.40 4.86 4.01
CA ARG A 124 -6.08 5.41 3.68
C ARG A 124 -6.17 6.91 3.42
N ARG A 125 -7.27 7.38 2.84
CA ARG A 125 -7.50 8.80 2.55
C ARG A 125 -7.57 9.65 3.83
N PHE A 126 -8.22 9.13 4.87
CA PHE A 126 -8.26 9.80 6.17
C PHE A 126 -6.86 10.08 6.71
N VAL A 127 -5.99 9.06 6.66
CA VAL A 127 -4.62 9.18 7.16
C VAL A 127 -3.85 10.22 6.38
N PHE A 128 -3.87 10.19 5.05
CA PHE A 128 -3.21 11.20 4.21
C PHE A 128 -3.68 12.63 4.51
N LEU A 129 -4.98 12.86 4.72
CA LEU A 129 -5.50 14.19 5.02
C LEU A 129 -5.05 14.69 6.39
N VAL A 130 -5.13 13.85 7.43
CA VAL A 130 -4.74 14.23 8.79
C VAL A 130 -3.23 14.49 8.86
N THR A 131 -2.41 13.64 8.24
CA THR A 131 -0.96 13.79 8.26
C THR A 131 -0.50 15.04 7.53
N THR A 132 -1.12 15.36 6.40
CA THR A 132 -0.84 16.61 5.67
C THR A 132 -1.20 17.84 6.49
N ILE A 133 -2.31 17.82 7.24
CA ILE A 133 -2.67 18.93 8.14
C ILE A 133 -1.62 19.07 9.26
N LEU A 134 -1.20 17.96 9.87
CA LEU A 134 -0.18 17.98 10.92
C LEU A 134 1.17 18.51 10.40
N CYS A 135 1.59 18.11 9.20
CA CYS A 135 2.80 18.61 8.55
C CYS A 135 2.70 20.10 8.21
N CYS A 136 1.57 20.55 7.68
CA CYS A 136 1.31 21.97 7.41
C CYS A 136 1.40 22.81 8.69
N MET A 137 0.76 22.37 9.78
CA MET A 137 0.85 23.02 11.09
C MET A 137 2.29 23.03 11.62
N ALA A 138 3.01 21.93 11.47
CA ALA A 138 4.40 21.83 11.88
C ALA A 138 5.31 22.76 11.06
N GLY A 139 5.11 22.88 9.75
CA GLY A 139 5.85 23.79 8.87
C GLY A 139 5.67 25.25 9.28
N VAL A 140 4.44 25.67 9.60
CA VAL A 140 4.18 27.02 10.15
C VAL A 140 4.86 27.21 11.51
N GLY A 141 4.79 26.20 12.38
CA GLY A 141 5.49 26.20 13.67
C GLY A 141 7.02 26.31 13.54
N LEU A 142 7.60 25.63 12.55
CA LEU A 142 9.03 25.66 12.23
C LEU A 142 9.47 27.02 11.67
N GLY A 143 8.58 27.79 11.05
CA GLY A 143 8.88 29.17 10.63
C GLY A 143 8.85 30.19 11.77
N SER A 144 8.16 29.91 12.88
CA SER A 144 7.89 30.87 13.97
C SER A 144 8.51 30.52 15.32
N PHE A 145 9.15 29.36 15.48
CA PHE A 145 9.63 28.91 16.79
C PHE A 145 10.75 29.80 17.35
N HIS A 146 10.77 29.91 18.68
CA HIS A 146 11.86 30.51 19.44
C HIS A 146 12.11 29.66 20.69
N GLY A 147 13.38 29.32 20.94
CA GLY A 147 13.76 28.49 22.07
C GLY A 147 13.59 26.98 21.86
N VAL A 148 14.26 26.22 22.72
CA VAL A 148 14.45 24.77 22.58
C VAL A 148 13.14 23.99 22.71
N GLY A 149 12.31 24.34 23.71
CA GLY A 149 11.05 23.64 23.96
C GLY A 149 10.06 23.75 22.79
N ALA A 150 9.96 24.94 22.20
CA ALA A 150 9.12 25.16 21.02
C ALA A 150 9.62 24.35 19.81
N TYR A 151 10.93 24.35 19.57
CA TYR A 151 11.53 23.55 18.50
C TYR A 151 11.25 22.04 18.68
N MET A 152 11.47 21.49 19.87
CA MET A 152 11.18 20.07 20.13
C MET A 152 9.70 19.75 19.98
N GLY A 153 8.80 20.61 20.46
CA GLY A 153 7.35 20.43 20.30
C GLY A 153 6.91 20.40 18.84
N VAL A 154 7.47 21.30 18.01
CA VAL A 154 7.18 21.30 16.56
C VAL A 154 7.76 20.07 15.87
N GLN A 155 8.95 19.60 16.28
CA GLN A 155 9.52 18.36 15.74
C GLN A 155 8.70 17.12 16.08
N VAL A 156 8.07 17.08 17.26
CA VAL A 156 7.10 16.02 17.61
C VAL A 156 5.90 16.05 16.67
N LEU A 157 5.32 17.24 16.45
CA LEU A 157 4.21 17.41 15.52
C LEU A 157 4.57 17.00 14.08
N ASN A 158 5.75 17.40 13.63
CA ASN A 158 6.25 17.05 12.30
C ASN A 158 6.43 15.53 12.17
N GLY A 159 7.12 14.88 13.11
CA GLY A 159 7.33 13.42 13.11
C GLY A 159 6.05 12.60 13.16
N LEU A 160 5.02 13.07 13.89
CA LEU A 160 3.69 12.46 13.90
C LEU A 160 3.03 12.50 12.51
N GLY A 161 3.16 13.62 11.79
CA GLY A 161 2.63 13.78 10.43
C GLY A 161 3.43 13.02 9.38
N THR A 162 4.76 13.16 9.37
CA THR A 162 5.63 12.55 8.35
C THR A 162 5.65 11.03 8.44
N SER A 163 5.48 10.43 9.62
CA SER A 163 5.50 8.97 9.78
C SER A 163 4.64 8.20 8.76
N ALA A 164 3.43 8.69 8.46
CA ALA A 164 2.51 7.99 7.56
C ALA A 164 3.00 7.87 6.10
N TYR A 165 3.86 8.77 5.63
CA TYR A 165 4.32 8.71 4.23
C TYR A 165 5.16 7.45 3.96
N GLN A 166 5.90 6.95 4.95
CA GLN A 166 6.74 5.75 4.77
C GLN A 166 5.92 4.46 4.59
N ALA A 167 4.89 4.25 5.42
CA ALA A 167 4.14 3.00 5.42
C ALA A 167 2.83 3.07 4.60
N VAL A 168 2.03 4.13 4.77
CA VAL A 168 0.66 4.18 4.23
C VAL A 168 0.65 4.29 2.71
N ILE A 169 1.67 4.93 2.13
CA ILE A 169 1.89 4.99 0.68
C ILE A 169 2.04 3.58 0.09
N GLN A 170 2.81 2.72 0.74
CA GLN A 170 3.03 1.35 0.26
C GLN A 170 1.73 0.55 0.31
N LEU A 171 0.92 0.71 1.37
CA LEU A 171 -0.41 0.08 1.44
C LEU A 171 -1.29 0.53 0.27
N ALA A 172 -1.34 1.84 -0.02
CA ALA A 172 -2.14 2.37 -1.12
C ALA A 172 -1.70 1.81 -2.49
N ILE A 173 -0.39 1.68 -2.74
CA ILE A 173 0.15 1.07 -3.97
C ILE A 173 -0.25 -0.41 -4.04
N PHE A 174 -0.15 -1.14 -2.93
CA PHE A 174 -0.49 -2.57 -2.88
C PHE A 174 -1.99 -2.84 -3.09
N ASP A 175 -2.85 -1.89 -2.73
CA ASP A 175 -4.27 -1.97 -3.01
C ASP A 175 -4.57 -1.81 -4.51
N MET A 176 -3.82 -0.99 -5.24
CA MET A 176 -4.14 -0.60 -6.62
C MET A 176 -3.46 -1.42 -7.73
N PHE A 177 -2.30 -2.01 -7.43
CA PHE A 177 -1.46 -2.72 -8.39
C PHE A 177 -1.26 -4.20 -8.03
N PHE A 178 -1.13 -5.03 -9.07
CA PHE A 178 -0.86 -6.46 -8.95
C PHE A 178 0.58 -6.73 -8.54
N VAL A 179 0.84 -7.89 -7.93
CA VAL A 179 2.15 -8.27 -7.37
C VAL A 179 3.31 -8.07 -8.35
N HIS A 180 3.15 -8.46 -9.61
CA HIS A 180 4.19 -8.32 -10.64
C HIS A 180 4.53 -6.85 -10.99
N ASP A 181 3.56 -5.94 -10.88
CA ASP A 181 3.74 -4.51 -11.19
C ASP A 181 4.12 -3.68 -9.96
N ARG A 182 3.88 -4.18 -8.74
CA ARG A 182 4.09 -3.42 -7.48
C ARG A 182 5.52 -2.90 -7.34
N GLY A 183 6.52 -3.70 -7.74
CA GLY A 183 7.94 -3.30 -7.64
C GLY A 183 8.24 -2.04 -8.45
N ALA A 184 7.82 -2.00 -9.72
CA ALA A 184 8.02 -0.85 -10.59
C ALA A 184 7.28 0.39 -10.07
N MET A 185 6.05 0.24 -9.58
CA MET A 185 5.28 1.37 -9.04
C MET A 185 5.87 1.91 -7.74
N LEU A 186 6.43 1.03 -6.89
CA LEU A 186 7.15 1.43 -5.69
C LEU A 186 8.42 2.23 -6.04
N SER A 187 9.14 1.85 -7.11
CA SER A 187 10.28 2.62 -7.60
C SER A 187 9.89 4.04 -8.05
N VAL A 188 8.72 4.22 -8.67
CA VAL A 188 8.22 5.57 -9.05
C VAL A 188 7.97 6.44 -7.81
N TYR A 189 7.38 5.86 -6.77
CA TYR A 189 7.21 6.55 -5.48
C TYR A 189 8.57 6.96 -4.88
N LEU A 190 9.52 6.02 -4.79
CA LEU A 190 10.84 6.29 -4.23
C LEU A 190 11.61 7.34 -5.05
N PHE A 191 11.44 7.34 -6.37
CA PHE A 191 11.98 8.37 -7.24
C PHE A 191 11.41 9.75 -6.90
N GLY A 192 10.08 9.86 -6.71
CA GLY A 192 9.44 11.11 -6.30
C GLY A 192 9.93 11.61 -4.94
N GLN A 193 10.09 10.71 -3.96
CA GLN A 193 10.66 11.03 -2.66
C GLN A 193 12.09 11.57 -2.79
N GLN A 194 12.95 10.88 -3.55
CA GLN A 194 14.34 11.28 -3.72
C GLN A 194 14.47 12.61 -4.47
N LEU A 195 13.60 12.84 -5.47
CA LEU A 195 13.51 14.11 -6.18
C LEU A 195 13.18 15.25 -5.20
N GLY A 196 12.20 15.06 -4.32
CA GLY A 196 11.85 16.02 -3.27
C GLY A 196 13.04 16.36 -2.36
N SER A 197 13.77 15.34 -1.90
CA SER A 197 14.97 15.51 -1.07
C SER A 197 16.04 16.38 -1.74
N ILE A 198 16.36 16.09 -3.01
CA ILE A 198 17.36 16.84 -3.78
C ILE A 198 16.90 18.27 -4.02
N LEU A 199 15.64 18.46 -4.41
CA LEU A 199 15.07 19.80 -4.61
C LEU A 199 15.10 20.61 -3.31
N GLY A 200 14.77 19.99 -2.17
CA GLY A 200 14.81 20.63 -0.85
C GLY A 200 16.20 21.12 -0.47
N LEU A 201 17.23 20.30 -0.69
CA LEU A 201 18.63 20.67 -0.43
C LEU A 201 19.08 21.87 -1.29
N ILE A 202 18.75 21.85 -2.59
CA ILE A 202 19.14 22.90 -3.53
C ILE A 202 18.41 24.21 -3.23
N SER A 203 17.08 24.16 -3.09
CA SER A 203 16.29 25.38 -2.85
C SER A 203 16.47 25.92 -1.44
N GLY A 204 16.69 25.06 -0.45
CA GLY A 204 16.82 25.44 0.95
C GLY A 204 17.96 26.42 1.18
N GLY A 205 19.12 26.18 0.58
CA GLY A 205 20.25 27.11 0.64
C GLY A 205 19.94 28.45 -0.04
N SER A 206 19.47 28.42 -1.29
CA SER A 206 19.18 29.65 -2.04
C SER A 206 18.09 30.52 -1.42
N ILE A 207 17.06 29.91 -0.83
CA ILE A 207 15.97 30.63 -0.15
C ILE A 207 16.46 31.22 1.18
N ALA A 208 17.26 30.45 1.93
CA ALA A 208 17.82 30.91 3.20
C ALA A 208 18.70 32.15 3.02
N ASP A 209 19.51 32.19 1.96
CA ASP A 209 20.42 33.32 1.67
C ASP A 209 19.69 34.58 1.18
N THR A 210 18.53 34.44 0.53
CA THR A 210 17.83 35.56 -0.12
C THR A 210 16.74 36.19 0.74
N VAL A 211 15.77 35.38 1.19
CA VAL A 211 14.56 35.84 1.89
C VAL A 211 14.60 35.46 3.38
N GLY A 212 15.54 34.60 3.77
CA GLY A 212 15.74 34.14 5.13
C GLY A 212 15.17 32.74 5.38
N TRP A 213 15.76 32.05 6.35
CA TRP A 213 15.42 30.65 6.64
C TRP A 213 13.98 30.45 7.12
N ARG A 214 13.36 31.43 7.79
CA ARG A 214 11.96 31.33 8.24
C ARG A 214 10.99 31.18 7.07
N TRP A 215 11.24 31.90 5.98
CA TRP A 215 10.42 31.82 4.77
C TRP A 215 10.53 30.48 4.07
N SER A 216 11.68 29.79 4.17
CA SER A 216 11.82 28.43 3.64
C SER A 216 10.76 27.48 4.23
N GLN A 217 10.46 27.61 5.53
CA GLN A 217 9.48 26.78 6.22
C GLN A 217 8.04 27.16 5.90
N TYR A 218 7.76 28.45 5.69
CA TYR A 218 6.45 28.88 5.19
C TYR A 218 6.17 28.40 3.77
N ILE A 219 7.19 28.35 2.90
CA ILE A 219 7.06 27.79 1.55
C ILE A 219 6.71 26.30 1.62
N VAL A 220 7.36 25.53 2.51
CA VAL A 220 7.01 24.12 2.74
C VAL A 220 5.55 23.99 3.19
N ALA A 221 5.10 24.81 4.13
CA ALA A 221 3.70 24.80 4.58
C ALA A 221 2.70 25.14 3.46
N ILE A 222 3.06 26.06 2.54
CA ILE A 222 2.23 26.37 1.36
C ILE A 222 2.16 25.17 0.41
N ILE A 223 3.30 24.51 0.15
CA ILE A 223 3.35 23.31 -0.70
C ILE A 223 2.48 22.19 -0.10
N ASP A 224 2.62 21.93 1.20
CA ASP A 224 1.79 20.96 1.93
C ASP A 224 0.30 21.34 1.89
N GLY A 225 -0.03 22.62 1.98
CA GLY A 225 -1.39 23.12 1.83
C GLY A 225 -1.97 22.87 0.43
N VAL A 226 -1.17 23.07 -0.62
CA VAL A 226 -1.59 22.76 -2.00
C VAL A 226 -1.79 21.25 -2.18
N VAL A 227 -0.86 20.44 -1.67
CA VAL A 227 -0.98 18.98 -1.68
C VAL A 227 -2.23 18.53 -0.91
N PHE A 228 -2.53 19.14 0.24
CA PHE A 228 -3.76 18.87 0.99
C PHE A 228 -5.01 19.12 0.16
N VAL A 229 -5.09 20.27 -0.52
CA VAL A 229 -6.23 20.61 -1.37
C VAL A 229 -6.37 19.61 -2.52
N LEU A 230 -5.25 19.26 -3.17
CA LEU A 230 -5.24 18.28 -4.25
C LEU A 230 -5.70 16.89 -3.75
N LEU A 231 -5.18 16.41 -2.62
CA LEU A 231 -5.58 15.13 -2.04
C LEU A 231 -7.04 15.16 -1.60
N PHE A 232 -7.51 16.28 -1.06
CA PHE A 232 -8.89 16.42 -0.63
C PHE A 232 -9.87 16.29 -1.81
N PHE A 233 -9.61 16.92 -2.94
CA PHE A 233 -10.54 16.88 -4.09
C PHE A 233 -10.36 15.67 -5.01
N SER A 234 -9.14 15.16 -5.13
CA SER A 234 -8.78 14.20 -6.18
C SER A 234 -8.38 12.81 -5.68
N PHE A 235 -7.93 12.67 -4.43
CA PHE A 235 -7.52 11.36 -3.91
C PHE A 235 -8.75 10.50 -3.61
N GLU A 236 -8.76 9.28 -4.15
CA GLU A 236 -9.84 8.32 -3.93
C GLU A 236 -9.40 7.25 -2.93
N GLU A 237 -10.31 6.85 -2.04
CA GLU A 237 -10.04 5.81 -1.05
C GLU A 237 -9.71 4.47 -1.72
N THR A 238 -8.52 3.92 -1.41
CA THR A 238 -7.98 2.68 -1.98
C THR A 238 -8.34 1.44 -1.16
N MET A 239 -8.88 1.59 0.06
CA MET A 239 -9.24 0.43 0.86
C MET A 239 -10.39 -0.38 0.25
N PHE A 240 -10.17 -1.69 0.09
CA PHE A 240 -11.19 -2.64 -0.34
C PHE A 240 -11.05 -3.98 0.41
N PRO A 241 -12.11 -4.49 1.09
CA PRO A 241 -12.05 -5.72 1.87
C PRO A 241 -12.09 -6.98 0.97
N ARG A 242 -10.97 -7.28 0.31
CA ARG A 242 -10.85 -8.44 -0.61
C ARG A 242 -10.99 -9.80 0.08
N PHE A 243 -10.77 -9.88 1.38
CA PHE A 243 -10.92 -11.13 2.14
C PHE A 243 -12.35 -11.69 2.11
N LEU A 244 -13.34 -10.88 1.74
CA LEU A 244 -14.74 -11.31 1.56
C LEU A 244 -14.97 -12.04 0.23
N PHE A 245 -14.09 -11.82 -0.75
CA PHE A 245 -14.19 -12.37 -2.10
C PHE A 245 -13.16 -13.46 -2.39
N SER A 246 -12.17 -13.61 -1.51
CA SER A 246 -11.34 -14.81 -1.53
C SER A 246 -12.25 -15.96 -1.13
N PRO A 247 -12.53 -16.95 -2.00
CA PRO A 247 -13.08 -18.19 -1.50
C PRO A 247 -12.12 -18.67 -0.41
N SER A 248 -12.66 -19.06 0.73
CA SER A 248 -11.98 -20.09 1.50
C SER A 248 -11.75 -21.22 0.51
N VAL A 249 -10.50 -21.45 0.08
CA VAL A 249 -10.10 -22.65 -0.68
C VAL A 249 -10.10 -23.85 0.28
N ILE A 250 -11.11 -23.90 1.14
CA ILE A 250 -11.47 -24.96 2.05
C ILE A 250 -12.80 -25.44 1.47
N GLU A 251 -12.83 -26.69 1.02
CA GLU A 251 -13.95 -27.38 0.33
C GLU A 251 -13.97 -27.29 -1.21
N ALA A 252 -12.93 -27.82 -1.85
CA ALA A 252 -13.07 -28.70 -3.02
C ALA A 252 -11.70 -29.26 -3.41
N VAL A 253 -11.10 -30.07 -2.53
CA VAL A 253 -10.23 -31.13 -3.03
C VAL A 253 -11.20 -32.25 -3.41
N PRO A 254 -11.30 -32.67 -4.68
CA PRO A 254 -11.94 -33.94 -4.96
C PRO A 254 -11.11 -34.98 -4.22
N ARG A 255 -11.70 -35.62 -3.23
CA ARG A 255 -11.14 -36.81 -2.60
C ARG A 255 -10.94 -37.81 -3.73
N TYR A 256 -9.69 -38.00 -4.16
CA TYR A 256 -9.35 -39.14 -4.99
C TYR A 256 -9.61 -40.36 -4.11
N ASP A 257 -10.67 -41.11 -4.40
CA ASP A 257 -10.98 -42.35 -3.70
C ASP A 257 -9.92 -43.36 -4.13
N ASP A 258 -8.97 -43.65 -3.24
CA ASP A 258 -7.96 -44.70 -3.40
C ASP A 258 -8.58 -46.10 -3.30
N THR A 259 -9.51 -46.43 -4.21
CA THR A 259 -10.06 -47.78 -4.35
C THR A 259 -10.07 -48.22 -5.81
N GLU A 260 -8.90 -48.27 -6.42
CA GLU A 260 -8.67 -49.15 -7.58
C GLU A 260 -7.20 -49.59 -7.67
N LYS A 261 -6.72 -50.22 -6.61
CA LYS A 261 -5.64 -51.21 -6.69
C LYS A 261 -6.23 -52.55 -6.31
N ASP A 262 -6.81 -53.24 -7.30
CA ASP A 262 -6.84 -54.71 -7.41
C ASP A 262 -7.76 -55.13 -8.56
N SER A 263 -7.31 -54.92 -9.81
CA SER A 263 -7.69 -55.77 -10.97
C SER A 263 -7.03 -55.27 -12.25
N ALA A 264 -5.69 -55.36 -12.32
CA ALA A 264 -4.95 -55.27 -13.57
C ALA A 264 -4.40 -56.66 -13.93
N THR A 265 -5.30 -57.61 -14.16
CA THR A 265 -5.06 -58.79 -15.00
C THR A 265 -6.35 -59.07 -15.74
N ASP A 266 -6.26 -59.11 -17.07
CA ASP A 266 -7.32 -59.41 -18.06
C ASP A 266 -8.07 -58.23 -18.68
N ALA A 267 -7.38 -57.46 -19.54
CA ALA A 267 -8.00 -56.83 -20.71
C ALA A 267 -6.95 -56.46 -21.79
N ALA A 268 -6.18 -57.45 -22.25
CA ALA A 268 -5.56 -57.37 -23.56
C ALA A 268 -6.62 -57.71 -24.61
N LYS A 269 -7.31 -56.71 -25.18
CA LYS A 269 -7.90 -56.69 -26.54
C LYS A 269 -8.71 -55.40 -26.79
N ASP A 270 -8.46 -54.81 -27.96
CA ASP A 270 -9.19 -53.75 -28.67
C ASP A 270 -8.88 -52.27 -28.34
N PRO A 271 -8.12 -51.55 -29.19
CA PRO A 271 -7.82 -50.12 -29.06
C PRO A 271 -8.91 -49.17 -29.61
N ALA A 272 -10.12 -49.65 -29.92
CA ALA A 272 -11.11 -48.90 -30.71
C ALA A 272 -12.29 -48.30 -29.91
N LYS A 273 -12.25 -48.26 -28.57
CA LYS A 273 -13.31 -47.65 -27.73
C LYS A 273 -12.85 -46.49 -26.84
N LEU A 274 -11.74 -45.84 -27.19
CA LEU A 274 -11.20 -44.71 -26.46
C LEU A 274 -11.44 -43.38 -27.22
N SER A 275 -12.68 -43.09 -27.63
CA SER A 275 -12.98 -41.81 -28.30
C SER A 275 -14.38 -41.24 -28.04
N SER A 276 -15.08 -41.69 -27.01
CA SER A 276 -16.34 -41.08 -26.59
C SER A 276 -16.49 -41.27 -25.09
N GLU A 277 -16.85 -40.22 -24.38
CA GLU A 277 -17.08 -40.16 -22.91
C GLU A 277 -15.86 -39.84 -22.01
N SER A 278 -15.36 -38.61 -22.07
CA SER A 278 -14.89 -37.89 -20.85
C SER A 278 -14.72 -36.37 -21.05
N HIS A 279 -15.55 -35.75 -21.91
CA HIS A 279 -15.68 -34.29 -21.95
C HIS A 279 -16.93 -33.84 -21.21
N LEU A 280 -16.95 -34.05 -19.90
CA LEU A 280 -17.80 -33.24 -19.03
C LEU A 280 -16.92 -32.14 -18.43
N ARG A 281 -16.88 -31.02 -19.16
CA ARG A 281 -16.41 -29.74 -18.65
C ARG A 281 -17.20 -29.42 -17.38
N ALA A 282 -16.58 -29.60 -16.22
CA ALA A 282 -17.03 -28.94 -15.00
C ALA A 282 -16.66 -27.46 -15.13
N VAL A 283 -17.51 -26.69 -15.81
CA VAL A 283 -17.51 -25.24 -15.75
C VAL A 283 -18.04 -24.87 -14.37
N SER A 284 -17.19 -24.92 -13.35
CA SER A 284 -17.48 -24.25 -12.08
C SER A 284 -17.29 -22.75 -12.31
N HIS A 285 -18.34 -22.09 -12.80
CA HIS A 285 -18.48 -20.67 -12.56
C HIS A 285 -18.40 -20.48 -11.04
N VAL A 286 -17.37 -19.78 -10.58
CA VAL A 286 -17.34 -19.28 -9.21
C VAL A 286 -18.59 -18.41 -9.09
N ILE A 287 -19.62 -18.91 -8.41
CA ILE A 287 -20.81 -18.13 -8.08
C ILE A 287 -20.34 -17.14 -7.03
N VAL A 288 -19.73 -16.04 -7.47
CA VAL A 288 -19.57 -14.86 -6.63
C VAL A 288 -21.00 -14.45 -6.29
N ASP A 289 -21.35 -14.48 -5.00
CA ASP A 289 -22.68 -14.15 -4.53
C ASP A 289 -23.08 -12.78 -5.11
N GLN A 290 -24.03 -12.76 -6.04
CA GLN A 290 -24.44 -11.55 -6.75
C GLN A 290 -24.92 -10.47 -5.77
N THR A 291 -25.37 -10.87 -4.58
CA THR A 291 -25.75 -9.95 -3.50
C THR A 291 -24.54 -9.21 -2.91
N LEU A 292 -23.37 -9.85 -2.84
CA LEU A 292 -22.12 -9.22 -2.43
C LEU A 292 -21.59 -8.27 -3.51
N LEU A 293 -21.71 -8.63 -4.80
CA LEU A 293 -21.35 -7.73 -5.90
C LEU A 293 -22.19 -6.44 -5.89
N GLN A 294 -23.48 -6.56 -5.59
CA GLN A 294 -24.40 -5.42 -5.51
C GLN A 294 -24.14 -4.52 -4.28
N LYS A 295 -23.46 -5.04 -3.26
CA LYS A 295 -23.10 -4.31 -2.03
C LYS A 295 -21.96 -3.30 -2.22
N PHE A 296 -21.15 -3.45 -3.30
CA PHE A 296 -20.02 -2.56 -3.60
C PHE A 296 -20.09 -1.93 -5.00
N PRO A 297 -21.08 -1.04 -5.26
CA PRO A 297 -21.17 -0.32 -6.53
C PRO A 297 -20.03 0.69 -6.70
N LYS A 298 -19.82 1.15 -7.95
CA LYS A 298 -18.90 2.27 -8.26
C LYS A 298 -19.32 3.50 -7.45
N ARG A 299 -18.38 4.06 -6.66
CA ARG A 299 -18.65 5.25 -5.83
C ARG A 299 -18.93 6.48 -6.69
N SER A 300 -19.98 7.23 -6.34
CA SER A 300 -20.24 8.57 -6.90
C SER A 300 -19.21 9.60 -6.38
N TYR A 301 -19.02 10.72 -7.07
CA TYR A 301 -18.03 11.76 -6.72
C TYR A 301 -18.19 12.27 -5.28
N LEU A 302 -19.41 12.54 -4.83
CA LEU A 302 -19.68 12.97 -3.44
C LEU A 302 -19.42 11.86 -2.41
N GLN A 303 -19.54 10.59 -2.80
CA GLN A 303 -19.19 9.46 -1.93
C GLN A 303 -17.68 9.22 -1.88
N LYS A 304 -16.96 9.54 -2.97
CA LYS A 304 -15.49 9.54 -3.00
C LYS A 304 -14.90 10.63 -2.10
N LEU A 305 -15.60 11.78 -1.98
CA LEU A 305 -15.19 12.88 -1.13
C LEU A 305 -15.40 12.63 0.38
N LYS A 306 -16.10 11.56 0.79
CA LYS A 306 -16.22 11.22 2.22
C LYS A 306 -14.86 10.83 2.81
N PRO A 307 -14.39 11.51 3.87
CA PRO A 307 -13.06 11.25 4.41
C PRO A 307 -12.98 9.93 5.19
N TRP A 308 -14.12 9.35 5.59
CA TRP A 308 -14.18 8.02 6.21
C TRP A 308 -14.98 7.05 5.36
N VAL A 309 -14.46 5.83 5.24
CA VAL A 309 -15.19 4.68 4.69
C VAL A 309 -15.08 3.56 5.69
N HIS A 310 -16.19 3.28 6.38
CA HIS A 310 -16.26 2.16 7.30
C HIS A 310 -16.89 0.95 6.61
N TYR A 311 -16.17 -0.18 6.61
CA TYR A 311 -16.69 -1.46 6.16
C TYR A 311 -17.17 -2.26 7.37
N PRO A 312 -18.50 -2.42 7.58
CA PRO A 312 -19.05 -3.11 8.75
C PRO A 312 -18.71 -4.61 8.80
N GLU A 313 -18.26 -5.17 7.68
CA GLU A 313 -17.81 -6.56 7.58
C GLU A 313 -16.39 -6.77 8.13
N ASN A 314 -15.62 -5.69 8.29
CA ASN A 314 -14.32 -5.76 8.95
C ASN A 314 -14.52 -5.80 10.47
N LYS A 315 -14.77 -6.99 11.03
CA LYS A 315 -14.95 -7.22 12.48
C LYS A 315 -13.64 -7.16 13.27
N THR A 316 -12.50 -6.90 12.62
CA THR A 316 -11.21 -6.85 13.31
C THR A 316 -11.10 -5.58 14.16
N ARG A 317 -10.79 -5.77 15.44
CA ARG A 317 -10.62 -4.65 16.38
C ARG A 317 -9.23 -4.02 16.20
N PHE A 318 -9.10 -2.73 16.49
CA PHE A 318 -7.82 -2.01 16.50
C PHE A 318 -6.69 -2.79 17.20
N TRP A 319 -6.98 -3.31 18.39
CA TRP A 319 -6.02 -4.10 19.19
C TRP A 319 -5.58 -5.41 18.53
N GLN A 320 -6.36 -5.99 17.63
CA GLN A 320 -5.95 -7.19 16.90
C GLN A 320 -4.90 -6.84 15.85
N TYR A 321 -5.04 -5.73 15.11
CA TYR A 321 -4.00 -5.28 14.19
C TYR A 321 -2.72 -4.88 14.90
N PHE A 322 -2.85 -4.17 16.02
CA PHE A 322 -1.70 -3.75 16.82
C PHE A 322 -0.88 -4.94 17.36
N ARG A 323 -1.53 -6.03 17.79
CA ARG A 323 -0.86 -7.21 18.37
C ARG A 323 -0.24 -8.16 17.35
N ARG A 324 -0.66 -8.13 16.08
CA ARG A 324 -0.24 -9.08 15.03
C ARG A 324 1.28 -9.11 14.81
N PRO A 325 1.99 -7.99 14.67
CA PRO A 325 3.45 -7.99 14.50
C PRO A 325 4.21 -8.60 15.69
N PHE A 326 3.75 -8.34 16.92
CA PHE A 326 4.38 -8.90 18.13
C PHE A 326 4.14 -10.40 18.28
N PHE A 327 3.00 -10.89 17.78
CA PHE A 327 2.70 -12.32 17.80
C PHE A 327 3.54 -13.10 16.77
N LEU A 328 3.91 -12.47 15.65
CA LEU A 328 4.82 -13.05 14.65
C LEU A 328 6.21 -13.35 15.22
N TRP A 329 6.67 -12.58 16.22
CA TRP A 329 7.94 -12.82 16.91
C TRP A 329 7.98 -14.14 17.69
N GLY A 330 6.81 -14.72 17.99
CA GLY A 330 6.68 -16.02 18.66
C GLY A 330 6.67 -17.21 17.71
N PHE A 331 6.61 -17.02 16.40
CA PHE A 331 6.71 -18.11 15.43
C PHE A 331 8.18 -18.33 15.06
N PRO A 332 8.64 -19.58 14.97
CA PRO A 332 9.97 -19.86 14.43
C PRO A 332 10.03 -19.33 13.00
N ASN A 333 11.00 -18.46 12.71
CA ASN A 333 11.31 -18.07 11.35
C ASN A 333 11.67 -19.34 10.58
N VAL A 334 10.87 -19.69 9.58
CA VAL A 334 11.25 -20.67 8.57
C VAL A 334 12.29 -19.96 7.71
N VAL A 335 13.56 -20.28 7.95
CA VAL A 335 14.71 -19.81 7.15
C VAL A 335 14.91 -20.75 5.97
#